data_AF-A0A3N7G6A5-F1
#
_entry.id   AF-A0A3N7G6A5-F1
#
_cell.length_a   1.000
_cell.length_b   1.000
_cell.length_c   1.000
_cell.angle_alpha   90.00
_cell.angle_beta   90.00
_cell.angle_gamma   90.00
#
_symmetry.space_group_name_H-M   'P 1'
#
loop_
_entity.id
_entity.type
_entity.pdbx_description
1 polymer ?
#
loop_
_entity_poly.entity_id
_entity_poly.type
_entity_poly.pdbx_seq_one_letter_code
_entity_poly.pdbx_strand_id
1 'polypeptide(L)'
;MAAMYAVYHGPGGLKTIAQRVHGLAGAFAVGLKKLGTVEVQGLPFFDTVKVKCVDVTAIVDAAYKSEINLRVIDANTITVSFDETTTLEDVDKLFKVFASGKPVPFTAASLAPEVQNVIPSGLTRESPYLAHPIFNLYHTEHELLRYLHRLKSKDLSLCHSMIPLGSFTMKLNATSEMMPVIFPNFTDIHPFASSEHSQGYQVDSCTCYLKRNLRDMLC
;
A
#
# COMPACT_ATOMS: atom_id res chain seq x y z
N MET A 1 4.75 -15.07 -2.95
CA MET A 1 3.50 -14.30 -3.12
C MET A 1 3.63 -13.27 -4.24
N ALA A 2 4.59 -12.34 -4.20
CA ALA A 2 4.78 -11.32 -5.25
C ALA A 2 4.86 -11.86 -6.70
N ALA A 3 5.57 -12.98 -6.92
CA ALA A 3 5.62 -13.60 -8.24
C ALA A 3 4.24 -14.07 -8.73
N MET A 4 3.39 -14.57 -7.83
CA MET A 4 2.04 -15.03 -8.18
C MET A 4 1.09 -13.87 -8.47
N TYR A 5 1.26 -12.74 -7.77
CA TYR A 5 0.58 -11.50 -8.10
C TYR A 5 0.93 -11.05 -9.53
N ALA A 6 2.22 -11.06 -9.89
CA ALA A 6 2.65 -10.74 -11.26
C ALA A 6 2.15 -11.74 -12.31
N VAL A 7 2.09 -13.04 -11.98
CA VAL A 7 1.52 -14.08 -12.86
C VAL A 7 0.02 -13.85 -13.09
N TYR A 8 -0.71 -13.52 -12.03
CA TYR A 8 -2.15 -13.32 -12.10
C TYR A 8 -2.53 -12.07 -12.88
N HIS A 9 -1.84 -10.95 -12.65
CA HIS A 9 -2.14 -9.69 -13.34
C HIS A 9 -1.49 -9.57 -14.73
N GLY A 10 -0.34 -10.22 -14.93
CA GLY A 10 0.44 -10.07 -16.16
C GLY A 10 0.93 -8.65 -16.43
N PRO A 11 1.57 -8.39 -17.58
CA PRO A 11 2.08 -7.06 -17.91
C PRO A 11 0.97 -6.01 -18.06
N GLY A 12 -0.18 -6.40 -18.61
CA GLY A 12 -1.33 -5.53 -18.82
C GLY A 12 -2.00 -5.10 -17.51
N GLY A 13 -2.33 -6.04 -16.64
CA GLY A 13 -2.98 -5.74 -15.36
C GLY A 13 -2.11 -4.87 -14.46
N LEU A 14 -0.82 -5.17 -14.35
CA LEU A 14 0.13 -4.34 -13.59
C LEU A 14 0.23 -2.92 -14.17
N LYS A 15 0.19 -2.77 -15.49
CA LYS A 15 0.16 -1.45 -16.13
C LYS A 15 -1.10 -0.68 -15.77
N THR A 16 -2.25 -1.33 -15.81
CA THR A 16 -3.54 -0.72 -15.45
C THR A 16 -3.56 -0.28 -13.99
N ILE A 17 -3.07 -1.10 -13.06
CA ILE A 17 -2.95 -0.75 -11.64
C ILE A 17 -2.04 0.47 -11.49
N ALA A 18 -0.84 0.43 -12.07
CA ALA A 18 0.12 1.54 -12.01
C ALA A 18 -0.46 2.85 -12.59
N GLN A 19 -1.16 2.77 -13.73
CA GLN A 19 -1.80 3.92 -14.36
C GLN A 19 -2.95 4.48 -13.51
N ARG A 20 -3.73 3.62 -12.86
CA ARG A 20 -4.80 4.05 -11.95
C ARG A 20 -4.24 4.80 -10.76
N VAL A 21 -3.24 4.24 -10.09
CA VAL A 21 -2.57 4.88 -8.93
C VAL A 21 -1.97 6.23 -9.33
N HIS A 22 -1.25 6.26 -10.45
CA HIS A 22 -0.70 7.52 -10.98
C HIS A 22 -1.78 8.54 -11.34
N GLY A 23 -2.89 8.10 -11.94
CA GLY A 23 -4.03 8.94 -12.27
C GLY A 23 -4.69 9.56 -11.05
N LEU A 24 -4.83 8.81 -9.95
CA LEU A 24 -5.35 9.32 -8.67
C LEU A 24 -4.43 10.39 -8.07
N ALA A 25 -3.12 10.12 -8.05
CA ALA A 25 -2.12 11.10 -7.61
C ALA A 25 -2.14 12.37 -8.48
N GLY A 26 -2.32 12.21 -9.80
CA GLY A 26 -2.48 13.31 -10.74
C GLY A 26 -3.74 14.13 -10.50
N ALA A 27 -4.89 13.48 -10.31
CA ALA A 27 -6.16 14.14 -9.99
C ALA A 27 -6.06 14.93 -8.69
N PHE A 28 -5.42 14.35 -7.67
CA PHE A 28 -5.12 15.03 -6.42
C PHE A 28 -4.26 16.28 -6.64
N ALA A 29 -3.16 16.17 -7.39
CA ALA A 29 -2.27 17.30 -7.67
C ALA A 29 -2.96 18.43 -8.45
N VAL A 30 -3.79 18.11 -9.45
CA VAL A 30 -4.60 19.08 -10.20
C VAL A 30 -5.61 19.76 -9.30
N GLY A 31 -6.34 18.99 -8.48
CA GLY A 31 -7.34 19.52 -7.55
C GLY A 31 -6.72 20.48 -6.54
N LEU A 32 -5.58 20.12 -5.94
CA LEU A 32 -4.87 21.02 -5.02
C LEU A 32 -4.42 22.32 -5.69
N LYS A 33 -3.93 22.27 -6.94
CA LYS A 33 -3.60 23.47 -7.72
C LYS A 33 -4.82 24.37 -7.96
N LYS A 34 -6.00 23.78 -8.19
CA LYS A 34 -7.27 24.53 -8.35
C LYS A 34 -7.77 25.13 -7.04
N LEU A 35 -7.58 24.46 -5.90
CA LEU A 35 -7.92 25.04 -4.59
C LEU A 35 -7.05 26.25 -4.27
N GLY A 36 -5.78 26.25 -4.73
CA GLY A 36 -4.83 27.33 -4.50
C GLY A 36 -4.50 27.57 -3.02
N THR A 37 -4.84 26.61 -2.15
CA THR A 37 -4.57 26.67 -0.70
C THR A 37 -3.14 26.29 -0.36
N VAL A 38 -2.50 25.49 -1.21
CA VAL A 38 -1.18 24.90 -0.99
C VAL A 38 -0.35 24.88 -2.27
N GLU A 39 0.96 24.90 -2.14
CA GLU A 39 1.88 24.79 -3.28
C GLU A 39 2.20 23.31 -3.53
N VAL A 40 1.80 22.80 -4.70
CA VAL A 40 2.01 21.40 -5.09
C VAL A 40 3.28 21.27 -5.91
N GLN A 41 4.07 20.22 -5.66
CA GLN A 41 5.24 19.92 -6.47
C GLN A 41 4.89 19.83 -7.96
N GLY A 42 5.77 20.37 -8.80
CA GLY A 42 5.78 20.09 -10.22
C GLY A 42 6.14 18.63 -10.53
N LEU A 43 6.09 18.29 -11.80
CA LEU A 43 6.55 16.99 -12.28
C LEU A 43 8.07 16.85 -12.16
N PRO A 44 8.59 15.60 -12.09
CA PRO A 44 7.87 14.32 -12.14
C PRO A 44 7.48 13.77 -10.75
N PHE A 45 6.41 12.99 -10.72
CA PHE A 45 6.05 12.08 -9.62
C PHE A 45 5.29 10.88 -10.17
N PHE A 46 5.22 9.78 -9.41
CA PHE A 46 4.42 8.61 -9.76
C PHE A 46 3.15 8.55 -8.90
N ASP A 47 3.26 8.01 -7.69
CA ASP A 47 2.18 7.82 -6.73
C ASP A 47 2.28 8.76 -5.53
N THR A 48 3.37 9.53 -5.40
CA THR A 48 3.65 10.32 -4.21
C THR A 48 3.77 11.79 -4.57
N VAL A 49 2.88 12.61 -4.03
CA VAL A 49 2.83 14.06 -4.28
C VAL A 49 3.34 14.80 -3.05
N LYS A 50 4.33 15.66 -3.26
CA LYS A 50 4.81 16.60 -2.24
C LYS A 50 4.01 17.90 -2.30
N VAL A 51 3.59 18.35 -1.14
CA VAL A 51 2.76 19.54 -0.95
C VAL A 51 3.44 20.42 0.10
N LYS A 52 3.62 21.70 -0.23
CA LYS A 52 4.08 22.72 0.69
C LYS A 52 2.88 23.49 1.23
N CYS A 53 2.80 23.60 2.54
CA CYS A 53 1.71 24.21 3.28
C CYS A 53 2.28 25.20 4.30
N VAL A 54 1.50 26.22 4.64
CA VAL A 54 1.87 27.19 5.69
C VAL A 54 1.65 26.60 7.10
N ASP A 55 0.58 25.82 7.27
CA ASP A 55 0.23 25.19 8.54
C ASP A 55 0.06 23.67 8.34
N VAL A 56 1.14 22.93 8.57
CA VAL A 56 1.16 21.47 8.46
C VAL A 56 0.33 20.83 9.58
N THR A 57 0.38 21.40 10.79
CA THR A 57 -0.31 20.85 11.97
C THR A 57 -1.82 20.83 11.78
N ALA A 58 -2.43 21.91 11.30
CA ALA A 58 -3.87 21.96 11.07
C ALA A 58 -4.33 20.94 10.00
N ILE A 59 -3.53 20.71 8.97
CA ILE A 59 -3.82 19.74 7.90
C ILE A 59 -3.71 18.31 8.44
N VAL A 60 -2.66 18.02 9.22
CA VAL A 60 -2.46 16.69 9.83
C VAL A 60 -3.59 16.38 10.81
N ASP A 61 -4.01 17.33 11.64
CA ASP A 61 -5.13 17.15 12.57
C ASP A 61 -6.46 16.94 11.83
N ALA A 62 -6.68 17.64 10.71
CA ALA A 62 -7.85 17.44 9.86
C ALA A 62 -7.83 16.07 9.16
N ALA A 63 -6.65 15.62 8.72
CA ALA A 63 -6.45 14.30 8.14
C ALA A 63 -6.71 13.20 9.18
N TYR A 64 -6.21 13.38 10.41
CA TYR A 64 -6.40 12.45 11.53
C TYR A 64 -7.88 12.27 11.87
N LYS A 65 -8.64 13.37 11.92
CA LYS A 65 -10.11 13.33 12.09
C LYS A 65 -10.86 12.64 10.95
N SER A 66 -10.22 12.53 9.79
CA SER A 66 -10.75 11.82 8.62
C SER A 66 -10.17 10.41 8.48
N GLU A 67 -9.51 9.89 9.52
CA GLU A 67 -8.87 8.57 9.56
C GLU A 67 -7.76 8.38 8.50
N ILE A 68 -7.07 9.48 8.13
CA ILE A 68 -6.01 9.49 7.14
C ILE A 68 -4.68 9.86 7.79
N ASN A 69 -3.66 9.02 7.56
CA ASN A 69 -2.29 9.31 7.97
C ASN A 69 -1.52 9.95 6.80
N LEU A 70 -0.91 11.10 7.05
CA LEU A 70 -0.06 11.80 6.08
C LEU A 70 1.40 11.78 6.55
N ARG A 71 2.34 11.77 5.61
CA ARG A 71 3.76 11.83 5.94
C ARG A 71 4.23 13.28 6.02
N VAL A 72 4.55 13.73 7.23
CA VAL A 72 5.22 15.02 7.47
C VAL A 72 6.72 14.88 7.21
N ILE A 73 7.28 15.74 6.36
CA ILE A 73 8.73 15.78 6.09
C ILE A 73 9.41 16.83 6.98
N ASP A 74 8.83 18.03 7.00
CA ASP A 74 9.33 19.17 7.75
C ASP A 74 8.15 20.09 8.14
N ALA A 75 8.44 21.23 8.78
CA ALA A 75 7.42 22.16 9.29
C ALA A 75 6.45 22.68 8.23
N ASN A 76 6.85 22.65 6.94
CA ASN A 76 6.08 23.25 5.85
C ASN A 76 5.77 22.25 4.73
N THR A 77 6.19 20.99 4.84
CA THR A 77 6.12 20.01 3.75
C THR A 77 5.48 18.71 4.18
N ILE A 78 4.45 18.31 3.44
CA ILE A 78 3.75 17.04 3.57
C ILE A 78 3.91 16.25 2.27
N THR A 79 3.96 14.94 2.38
CA THR A 79 3.83 14.03 1.24
C THR A 79 2.61 13.14 1.40
N VAL A 80 1.90 12.95 0.30
CA VAL A 80 0.75 12.07 0.18
C VAL A 80 1.09 10.99 -0.84
N SER A 81 1.07 9.73 -0.42
CA SER A 81 1.31 8.57 -1.28
C SER A 81 0.00 7.85 -1.52
N PHE A 82 -0.25 7.50 -2.78
CA PHE A 82 -1.43 6.80 -3.26
C PHE A 82 -1.06 5.34 -3.56
N ASP A 83 -2.00 4.43 -3.41
CA ASP A 83 -1.76 3.00 -3.62
C ASP A 83 -2.95 2.32 -4.34
N GLU A 84 -2.84 1.00 -4.50
CA GLU A 84 -3.89 0.20 -5.14
C GLU A 84 -5.21 0.21 -4.35
N THR A 85 -5.21 0.43 -3.04
CA THR A 85 -6.47 0.46 -2.27
C THR A 85 -7.21 1.79 -2.41
N THR A 86 -6.51 2.84 -2.84
CA THR A 86 -7.05 4.19 -2.87
C THR A 86 -8.20 4.32 -3.88
N THR A 87 -9.29 4.96 -3.45
CA THR A 87 -10.48 5.21 -4.27
C THR A 87 -10.63 6.70 -4.62
N LEU A 88 -11.53 7.02 -5.55
CA LEU A 88 -11.87 8.41 -5.87
C LEU A 88 -12.47 9.15 -4.65
N GLU A 89 -13.22 8.44 -3.82
CA GLU A 89 -13.82 9.00 -2.60
C GLU A 89 -12.76 9.40 -1.58
N ASP A 90 -11.67 8.64 -1.49
CA ASP A 90 -10.55 8.97 -0.61
C ASP A 90 -9.80 10.22 -1.11
N VAL A 91 -9.69 10.39 -2.43
CA VAL A 91 -9.18 11.64 -3.02
C VAL A 91 -10.10 12.82 -2.70
N ASP A 92 -11.42 12.63 -2.73
CA ASP A 92 -12.38 13.67 -2.36
C ASP A 92 -12.31 14.02 -0.86
N LYS A 93 -12.08 13.04 0.02
CA LYS A 93 -11.78 13.29 1.45
C LYS A 93 -10.51 14.12 1.60
N LEU A 94 -9.45 13.78 0.86
CA LEU A 94 -8.20 14.54 0.86
C LEU A 94 -8.43 15.99 0.41
N PHE A 95 -9.24 16.25 -0.62
CA PHE A 95 -9.56 17.63 -1.00
C PHE A 95 -10.22 18.41 0.14
N LYS A 96 -11.12 17.80 0.90
CA LYS A 96 -11.74 18.45 2.07
C LYS A 96 -10.73 18.77 3.16
N VAL A 97 -9.79 17.85 3.42
CA VAL A 97 -8.69 18.04 4.38
C VAL A 97 -7.82 19.24 3.99
N PHE A 98 -7.44 19.34 2.71
CA PHE A 98 -6.57 20.43 2.20
C PHE A 98 -7.31 21.73 1.85
N ALA A 99 -8.65 21.74 1.85
CA ALA A 99 -9.46 22.93 1.61
C ALA A 99 -9.57 23.84 2.85
N SER A 100 -9.27 23.33 4.06
CA SER A 100 -9.27 24.08 5.32
C SER A 100 -10.53 24.94 5.53
N GLY A 101 -11.71 24.37 5.24
CA GLY A 101 -13.00 25.04 5.41
C GLY A 101 -13.52 25.79 4.17
N LYS A 102 -12.75 25.86 3.08
CA LYS A 102 -13.26 26.34 1.79
C LYS A 102 -14.15 25.28 1.12
N PRO A 103 -15.18 25.69 0.36
CA PRO A 103 -15.95 24.75 -0.45
C PRO A 103 -15.06 24.16 -1.54
N VAL A 104 -15.15 22.85 -1.75
CA VAL A 104 -14.51 22.15 -2.87
C VAL A 104 -15.54 22.05 -4.01
N PRO A 105 -15.40 22.77 -5.12
CA PRO A 105 -16.43 22.86 -6.16
C PRO A 105 -16.35 21.72 -7.20
N PHE A 106 -15.45 20.76 -7.01
CA PHE A 106 -15.18 19.67 -7.95
C PHE A 106 -15.00 18.34 -7.20
N THR A 107 -15.02 17.24 -7.95
CA THR A 107 -14.71 15.90 -7.46
C THR A 107 -13.52 15.31 -8.20
N ALA A 108 -12.86 14.33 -7.62
CA ALA A 108 -11.76 13.60 -8.26
C ALA A 108 -12.19 13.01 -9.61
N ALA A 109 -13.43 12.50 -9.71
CA ALA A 109 -14.01 12.00 -10.95
C ALA A 109 -14.11 13.08 -12.04
N SER A 110 -14.50 14.30 -11.66
CA SER A 110 -14.60 15.42 -12.61
C SER A 110 -13.23 15.91 -13.11
N LEU A 111 -12.18 15.71 -12.30
CA LEU A 111 -10.81 16.10 -12.65
C LEU A 111 -10.07 15.02 -13.44
N ALA A 112 -10.51 13.76 -13.40
CA ALA A 112 -9.86 12.64 -14.07
C ALA A 112 -9.57 12.89 -15.57
N PRO A 113 -10.47 13.52 -16.37
CA PRO A 113 -10.18 13.82 -17.78
C PRO A 113 -9.09 14.87 -17.99
N GLU A 114 -8.85 15.75 -17.00
CA GLU A 114 -7.81 16.78 -17.06
C GLU A 114 -6.42 16.25 -16.70
N VAL A 115 -6.36 15.05 -16.11
CA VAL A 115 -5.10 14.39 -15.77
C VAL A 115 -4.44 13.88 -17.05
N GLN A 116 -3.60 14.72 -17.65
CA GLN A 116 -2.69 14.28 -18.71
C GLN A 116 -1.68 13.29 -18.12
N ASN A 117 -1.41 12.16 -18.78
CA ASN A 117 -0.38 11.21 -18.32
C ASN A 117 0.94 11.95 -18.08
N VAL A 118 1.29 12.10 -16.81
CA VAL A 118 2.22 13.14 -16.39
C VAL A 118 3.68 12.69 -16.36
N ILE A 119 3.96 11.46 -16.80
CA ILE A 119 5.31 10.95 -16.94
C ILE A 119 5.98 11.64 -18.14
N PRO A 120 7.08 12.40 -17.94
CA PRO A 120 7.80 13.03 -19.04
C PRO A 120 8.22 12.02 -20.11
N SER A 121 8.24 12.43 -21.37
CA SER A 121 8.58 11.54 -22.50
C SER A 121 9.93 10.83 -22.32
N GLY A 122 10.94 11.53 -21.81
CA GLY A 122 12.26 10.96 -21.52
C GLY A 122 12.32 9.95 -20.37
N LEU A 123 11.26 9.82 -19.57
CA LEU A 123 11.14 8.87 -18.46
C LEU A 123 10.12 7.77 -18.74
N THR A 124 9.51 7.78 -19.92
CA THR A 124 8.50 6.78 -20.30
C THR A 124 9.19 5.46 -20.64
N ARG A 125 8.77 4.37 -19.99
CA ARG A 125 9.30 3.04 -20.27
C ARG A 125 8.74 2.50 -21.59
N GLU A 126 9.62 2.25 -22.55
CA GLU A 126 9.26 1.65 -23.86
C GLU A 126 9.53 0.14 -23.92
N SER A 127 10.44 -0.38 -23.10
CA SER A 127 10.81 -1.80 -23.11
C SER A 127 9.65 -2.71 -22.70
N PRO A 128 9.43 -3.86 -23.35
CA PRO A 128 8.48 -4.87 -22.87
C PRO A 128 8.96 -5.50 -21.55
N TYR A 129 8.03 -6.06 -20.78
CA TYR A 129 8.29 -6.78 -19.54
C TYR A 129 7.31 -7.94 -19.38
N LEU A 130 7.68 -8.93 -18.55
CA LEU A 130 6.89 -10.15 -18.33
C LEU A 130 6.53 -10.87 -19.64
N ALA A 131 7.47 -10.88 -20.59
CA ALA A 131 7.30 -11.51 -21.90
C ALA A 131 7.26 -13.04 -21.84
N HIS A 132 7.71 -13.65 -20.74
CA HIS A 132 7.68 -15.10 -20.58
C HIS A 132 6.22 -15.60 -20.52
N PRO A 133 5.88 -16.74 -21.17
CA PRO A 133 4.50 -17.23 -21.24
C PRO A 133 3.82 -17.39 -19.87
N ILE A 134 4.59 -17.71 -18.83
CA ILE A 134 4.08 -17.88 -17.46
C ILE A 134 3.24 -16.70 -16.95
N PHE A 135 3.55 -15.47 -17.38
CA PHE A 135 2.85 -14.25 -16.97
C PHE A 135 1.64 -13.92 -17.85
N ASN A 136 1.31 -14.78 -18.82
CA ASN A 136 0.27 -14.56 -19.83
C ASN A 136 -0.74 -15.74 -19.89
N LEU A 137 -0.58 -16.75 -19.03
CA LEU A 137 -1.33 -18.02 -19.09
C LEU A 137 -2.34 -18.24 -17.95
N TYR A 138 -2.21 -17.54 -16.82
CA TYR A 138 -2.96 -17.86 -15.58
C TYR A 138 -3.69 -16.63 -15.04
N HIS A 139 -4.63 -16.08 -15.82
CA HIS A 139 -5.35 -14.84 -15.49
C HIS A 139 -6.75 -15.06 -14.91
N THR A 140 -7.29 -16.29 -15.00
CA THR A 140 -8.52 -16.64 -14.30
C THR A 140 -8.22 -17.28 -12.96
N GLU A 141 -9.10 -17.10 -11.98
CA GLU A 141 -8.95 -17.69 -10.65
C GLU A 141 -8.79 -19.22 -10.72
N HIS A 142 -9.55 -19.88 -11.59
CA HIS A 142 -9.49 -21.33 -11.78
C HIS A 142 -8.14 -21.80 -12.34
N GLU A 143 -7.58 -21.07 -13.31
CA GLU A 143 -6.27 -21.37 -13.88
C GLU A 143 -5.15 -21.16 -12.86
N LEU A 144 -5.18 -20.04 -12.13
CA LEU A 144 -4.21 -19.76 -11.07
C LEU A 144 -4.29 -20.81 -9.96
N LEU A 145 -5.50 -21.18 -9.53
CA LEU A 145 -5.70 -22.20 -8.50
C LEU A 145 -5.09 -23.55 -8.91
N ARG A 146 -5.36 -24.00 -10.14
CA ARG A 146 -4.75 -25.23 -10.69
C ARG A 146 -3.24 -25.11 -10.79
N TYR A 147 -2.74 -23.94 -11.18
CA TYR A 147 -1.31 -23.69 -11.27
C TYR A 147 -0.61 -23.78 -9.92
N LEU A 148 -1.15 -23.11 -8.90
CA LEU A 148 -0.67 -23.15 -7.52
C LEU A 148 -0.70 -24.58 -6.96
N HIS A 149 -1.80 -25.31 -7.18
CA HIS A 149 -1.91 -26.70 -6.75
C HIS A 149 -0.85 -27.59 -7.40
N ARG A 150 -0.60 -27.41 -8.70
CA ARG A 150 0.42 -28.18 -9.44
C ARG A 150 1.85 -27.87 -8.99
N LEU A 151 2.14 -26.64 -8.58
CA LEU A 151 3.44 -26.30 -8.00
C LEU A 151 3.57 -26.92 -6.60
N LYS A 152 2.56 -26.71 -5.76
CA LYS A 152 2.49 -27.28 -4.41
C LYS A 152 2.68 -28.79 -4.40
N SER A 153 2.10 -29.51 -5.37
CA SER A 153 2.19 -30.98 -5.43
C SER A 153 3.59 -31.52 -5.76
N LYS A 154 4.52 -30.67 -6.20
CA LYS A 154 5.90 -31.05 -6.48
C LYS A 154 6.81 -30.90 -5.25
N ASP A 155 6.33 -30.23 -4.21
CA ASP A 155 7.13 -29.89 -3.03
C ASP A 155 6.80 -30.83 -1.86
N LEU A 156 7.82 -31.51 -1.33
CA LEU A 156 7.69 -32.24 -0.07
C LEU A 156 7.67 -31.25 1.09
N SER A 157 6.60 -31.30 1.88
CA SER A 157 6.38 -30.42 3.04
C SER A 157 6.03 -31.21 4.30
N LEU A 158 5.97 -30.52 5.44
CA LEU A 158 5.55 -31.09 6.74
C LEU A 158 4.13 -31.69 6.73
N CYS A 159 3.30 -31.37 5.72
CA CYS A 159 2.00 -32.00 5.54
C CYS A 159 2.10 -33.47 5.07
N HIS A 160 3.26 -33.88 4.56
CA HIS A 160 3.44 -35.21 3.96
C HIS A 160 4.20 -36.16 4.88
N SER A 161 5.32 -35.70 5.45
CA SER A 161 6.19 -36.53 6.27
C SER A 161 7.09 -35.67 7.17
N MET A 162 7.78 -36.33 8.10
CA MET A 162 8.84 -35.69 8.87
C MET A 162 9.99 -35.25 7.94
N ILE A 163 10.49 -34.03 8.14
CA ILE A 163 11.66 -33.48 7.42
C ILE A 163 12.79 -33.28 8.45
N PRO A 164 13.66 -34.27 8.70
CA PRO A 164 14.64 -34.26 9.80
C PRO A 164 15.93 -33.52 9.41
N LEU A 165 15.82 -32.23 9.10
CA LEU A 165 16.98 -31.39 8.81
C LEU A 165 17.63 -30.92 10.13
N GLY A 166 18.82 -31.45 10.42
CA GLY A 166 19.61 -31.05 11.59
C GLY A 166 19.84 -29.54 11.63
N SER A 167 19.69 -28.94 12.81
CA SER A 167 19.79 -27.48 13.05
C SER A 167 18.64 -26.60 12.53
N PHE A 168 17.61 -27.14 11.86
CA PHE A 168 16.48 -26.34 11.36
C PHE A 168 15.25 -26.34 12.27
N THR A 169 15.15 -27.30 13.20
CA THR A 169 14.01 -27.42 14.13
C THR A 169 12.65 -27.40 13.42
N MET A 170 12.47 -28.29 12.43
CA MET A 170 11.24 -28.42 11.65
C MET A 170 10.08 -29.00 12.48
N LYS A 171 9.53 -28.19 13.39
CA LYS A 171 8.44 -28.52 14.32
C LYS A 171 7.06 -28.17 13.75
N LEU A 172 6.01 -28.43 14.54
CA LEU A 172 4.66 -28.03 14.22
C LEU A 172 4.55 -26.50 14.10
N ASN A 173 3.96 -26.04 12.99
CA ASN A 173 3.44 -24.68 12.86
C ASN A 173 1.93 -24.78 13.08
N ALA A 174 1.44 -24.51 14.29
CA ALA A 174 0.04 -24.79 14.62
C ALA A 174 -0.90 -23.82 13.91
N THR A 175 -2.06 -24.29 13.44
CA THR A 175 -3.05 -23.43 12.75
C THR A 175 -3.47 -22.24 13.63
N SER A 176 -3.62 -22.45 14.93
CA SER A 176 -3.95 -21.39 15.90
C SER A 176 -2.89 -20.30 16.00
N GLU A 177 -1.61 -20.63 15.75
CA GLU A 177 -0.50 -19.66 15.75
C GLU A 177 -0.44 -18.87 14.44
N MET A 178 -0.86 -19.49 13.32
CA MET A 178 -0.81 -18.88 12.00
C MET A 178 -2.02 -17.98 11.69
N MET A 179 -3.20 -18.25 12.27
CA MET A 179 -4.43 -17.48 12.01
C MET A 179 -4.29 -15.97 12.29
N PRO A 180 -3.70 -15.52 13.41
CA PRO A 180 -3.60 -14.08 13.69
C PRO A 180 -2.74 -13.29 12.70
N VAL A 181 -1.83 -13.97 11.97
CA VAL A 181 -0.91 -13.34 11.01
C VAL A 181 -1.64 -12.69 9.83
N ILE A 182 -2.90 -13.08 9.56
CA ILE A 182 -3.71 -12.52 8.46
C ILE A 182 -4.82 -11.58 8.95
N PHE A 183 -4.90 -11.29 10.25
CA PHE A 183 -5.93 -10.38 10.74
C PHE A 183 -5.59 -8.94 10.34
N PRO A 184 -6.56 -8.13 9.84
CA PRO A 184 -6.32 -6.74 9.42
C PRO A 184 -5.63 -5.88 10.48
N ASN A 185 -5.99 -6.09 11.76
CA ASN A 185 -5.37 -5.39 12.90
C ASN A 185 -3.87 -5.69 13.08
N PHE A 186 -3.34 -6.71 12.38
CA PHE A 186 -1.91 -7.01 12.31
C PHE A 186 -1.33 -6.80 10.90
N THR A 187 -2.06 -7.12 9.84
CA THR A 187 -1.52 -7.02 8.46
C THR A 187 -1.57 -5.62 7.88
N ASP A 188 -2.60 -4.85 8.19
CA ASP A 188 -2.97 -3.65 7.45
C ASP A 188 -2.51 -2.37 8.17
N ILE A 189 -1.59 -2.50 9.13
CA ILE A 189 -0.99 -1.36 9.84
C ILE A 189 0.32 -0.98 9.14
N HIS A 190 0.37 0.27 8.67
CA HIS A 190 1.61 0.83 8.14
C HIS A 190 2.69 0.91 9.25
N PRO A 191 3.94 0.50 9.01
CA PRO A 191 4.98 0.40 10.05
C PRO A 191 5.35 1.75 10.69
N PHE A 192 5.08 2.86 9.99
CA PHE A 192 5.28 4.22 10.50
C PHE A 192 3.97 4.93 10.88
N ALA A 193 2.89 4.17 11.13
CA ALA A 193 1.69 4.72 11.73
C ALA A 193 1.99 5.33 13.11
N SER A 194 1.16 6.26 13.56
CA SER A 194 1.32 6.85 14.90
C SER A 194 1.29 5.78 15.99
N SER A 195 1.97 6.07 17.11
CA SER A 195 1.97 5.18 18.28
C SER A 195 0.56 4.96 18.84
N GLU A 196 -0.32 5.95 18.70
CA GLU A 196 -1.73 5.86 19.12
C GLU A 196 -2.49 4.80 18.32
N HIS A 197 -2.26 4.71 17.00
CA HIS A 197 -2.88 3.69 16.13
C HIS A 197 -2.26 2.30 16.27
N SER A 198 -1.12 2.17 16.96
CA SER A 198 -0.38 0.91 17.12
C SER A 198 -0.24 0.47 18.58
N GLN A 199 -1.11 0.95 19.47
CA GLN A 199 -1.09 0.57 20.89
C GLN A 199 -1.19 -0.94 21.12
N GLY A 200 -1.97 -1.67 20.31
CA GLY A 200 -2.04 -3.13 20.36
C GLY A 200 -0.70 -3.84 20.11
N TYR A 201 0.17 -3.22 19.29
CA TYR A 201 1.54 -3.69 19.07
C TYR A 201 2.50 -3.28 20.21
N GLN A 202 2.36 -2.04 20.70
CA GLN A 202 3.31 -1.41 21.62
C GLN A 202 3.06 -1.74 23.09
N VAL A 203 1.86 -1.46 23.60
CA VAL A 203 1.63 -1.23 25.03
C VAL A 203 0.93 -2.41 25.72
N ASP A 204 -0.03 -3.07 25.07
CA ASP A 204 -0.96 -3.93 25.81
C ASP A 204 -0.81 -5.46 25.66
N SER A 205 0.06 -5.98 24.81
CA SER A 205 0.32 -7.43 24.85
C SER A 205 1.53 -7.82 24.03
N CYS A 206 1.50 -7.71 22.70
CA CYS A 206 2.34 -8.57 21.88
C CYS A 206 3.86 -8.38 22.12
N THR A 207 4.40 -7.16 21.94
CA THR A 207 5.85 -6.95 22.03
C THR A 207 6.39 -7.07 23.46
N CYS A 208 5.71 -6.49 24.44
CA CYS A 208 6.11 -6.53 25.84
C CYS A 208 5.98 -7.94 26.44
N TYR A 209 4.89 -8.65 26.14
CA TYR A 209 4.66 -10.02 26.58
C TYR A 209 5.66 -10.99 25.94
N LEU A 210 5.91 -10.88 24.63
CA LEU A 210 6.93 -11.69 23.96
C LEU A 210 8.32 -11.45 24.54
N LYS A 211 8.71 -10.18 24.74
CA LYS A 211 10.02 -9.85 25.36
C LYS A 211 10.15 -10.41 26.77
N ARG A 212 9.08 -10.36 27.57
CA ARG A 212 9.06 -10.93 28.92
C ARG A 212 9.21 -12.45 28.89
N ASN A 213 8.38 -13.14 28.12
CA ASN A 213 8.43 -14.60 28.06
C ASN A 213 9.75 -15.12 27.47
N LEU A 214 10.29 -14.45 26.45
CA LEU A 214 11.60 -14.83 25.90
C LEU A 214 12.71 -14.66 26.92
N ARG A 215 12.64 -13.61 27.78
CA ARG A 215 13.59 -13.43 28.88
C ARG A 215 13.45 -14.55 29.91
N ASP A 216 12.23 -14.85 30.33
CA ASP A 216 11.96 -15.90 31.32
C ASP A 216 12.33 -17.30 30.80
N MET A 217 12.37 -17.53 29.48
CA MET A 217 12.75 -18.80 28.87
C MET A 217 14.26 -18.96 28.63
N LEU A 218 15.02 -17.84 28.62
CA LEU A 218 16.48 -17.80 28.37
C LEU A 218 17.32 -17.62 29.64
N CYS A 219 16.69 -17.26 30.77
CA CYS A 219 17.30 -17.17 32.10
C CYS A 219 16.97 -18.40 32.93
#